data_AF-A0A399S321-F1
#
_entry.id   AF-A0A399S321-F1
#
_cell.length_a   1.000
_cell.length_b   1.000
_cell.length_c   1.000
_cell.angle_alpha   90.00
_cell.angle_beta   90.00
_cell.angle_gamma   90.00
#
_symmetry.space_group_name_H-M   'P 1'
#
loop_
_entity.id
_entity.type
_entity.pdbx_description
1 polymer ?
#
loop_
_entity_poly.entity_id
_entity_poly.type
_entity_poly.pdbx_seq_one_letter_code
_entity_poly.pdbx_strand_id
1 'polypeptide(L)'
;MRHQKNHTFSHLTFLFLLLLPFTFVIQPLRAQQMYRPERDLGELFVQVQMQRVFPDSKTFPDAVPQAAPQQILEKYRQQKDQPGFNLEAFVLEHFTMPPQPASGFTTDTSLSVTQHIERLWPILTREPGADGGSLIPLPKPYIVPGGRFREIYYWDSFFTMLGLQANHETQLIQHMVDNFTHLINTTGHIPNGNRTYYLSRSQPPFYALMLRILAQQKGHEVLKTYAPALRREYAFWMDGAETVTADAPSHRRVVRLPDGSILNRYWDDQPEPRPESYLEDVELAEQSGRKHEEVYRNIRAAAESGWDFSSRWFADQENLSTIHTTDIIPVDLNALLYHVERTLADMASLEGNKEEANKYEKLAKNRRKALLKYTWSDDAGFFYDYDFVAGKTTDIPTLAAVFPLYFCMAKKKQAAAVAQKLQQDFLKPGGLVTTLNRSGQQWDSPNGWAPLQWMGVQALRNYKHDQLADEVAQRWVEKNEDIFHNTGKLMEKYNVQDMNLQAGGGEYPNQDGFGWTNGVLLKLISLHPELLDMSLQELEKQAQ
;
A
#
# COMPACT_ATOMS: atom_id res chain seq x y z
N MET A 1 -74.80 -28.38 -38.72
CA MET A 1 -75.46 -28.17 -37.40
C MET A 1 -74.43 -28.41 -36.30
N ARG A 2 -74.38 -27.49 -35.31
CA ARG A 2 -73.51 -27.42 -34.09
C ARG A 2 -72.01 -27.15 -34.35
N HIS A 3 -71.32 -26.22 -33.70
CA HIS A 3 -71.67 -25.15 -32.73
C HIS A 3 -70.59 -24.03 -32.84
N GLN A 4 -70.97 -22.81 -32.49
CA GLN A 4 -70.21 -21.54 -32.55
C GLN A 4 -69.23 -21.32 -31.37
N LYS A 5 -68.20 -20.47 -31.64
CA LYS A 5 -67.55 -19.46 -30.76
C LYS A 5 -66.64 -19.99 -29.61
N ASN A 6 -65.49 -19.42 -29.25
CA ASN A 6 -64.84 -18.11 -29.39
C ASN A 6 -63.31 -18.31 -29.41
N HIS A 7 -62.52 -17.38 -29.95
CA HIS A 7 -61.34 -16.84 -29.24
C HIS A 7 -60.91 -15.50 -29.84
N THR A 8 -60.71 -14.56 -28.92
CA THR A 8 -60.41 -13.13 -29.09
C THR A 8 -58.93 -12.86 -29.34
N PHE A 9 -58.68 -11.87 -30.19
CA PHE A 9 -57.41 -11.17 -30.39
C PHE A 9 -56.83 -10.62 -29.07
N SER A 10 -55.52 -10.74 -28.88
CA SER A 10 -54.77 -9.87 -27.97
C SER A 10 -53.47 -9.44 -28.64
N HIS A 11 -53.29 -8.13 -28.73
CA HIS A 11 -52.10 -7.43 -29.17
C HIS A 11 -50.93 -7.72 -28.21
N LEU A 12 -49.72 -7.92 -28.76
CA LEU A 12 -48.51 -7.63 -28.00
C LEU A 12 -47.48 -6.94 -28.89
N THR A 13 -47.32 -5.65 -28.60
CA THR A 13 -46.43 -4.68 -29.22
C THR A 13 -44.97 -5.08 -29.00
N PHE A 14 -44.20 -5.07 -30.09
CA PHE A 14 -42.75 -5.23 -30.09
C PHE A 14 -42.12 -3.96 -29.48
N LEU A 15 -41.44 -4.07 -28.34
CA LEU A 15 -40.58 -3.00 -27.82
C LEU A 15 -39.14 -3.51 -27.76
N PHE A 16 -38.31 -3.02 -28.67
CA PHE A 16 -36.86 -3.15 -28.64
C PHE A 16 -36.33 -2.34 -27.43
N LEU A 17 -35.90 -3.03 -26.37
CA LEU A 17 -35.10 -2.44 -25.30
C LEU A 17 -33.63 -2.71 -25.61
N LEU A 18 -32.95 -1.67 -26.10
CA LEU A 18 -31.50 -1.55 -26.11
C LEU A 18 -30.98 -1.65 -24.68
N LEU A 19 -30.49 -2.83 -24.29
CA LEU A 19 -29.69 -3.04 -23.09
C LEU A 19 -28.28 -2.52 -23.36
N LEU A 20 -28.05 -1.24 -23.06
CA LEU A 20 -26.71 -0.70 -22.83
C LEU A 20 -26.17 -1.28 -21.50
N PRO A 21 -24.97 -1.88 -21.47
CA PRO A 21 -24.36 -2.30 -20.22
C PRO A 21 -23.71 -1.08 -19.57
N PHE A 22 -24.50 -0.26 -18.88
CA PHE A 22 -23.96 0.69 -17.92
C PHE A 22 -23.71 -0.06 -16.61
N THR A 23 -22.55 -0.68 -16.47
CA THR A 23 -22.03 -1.07 -15.16
C THR A 23 -21.57 0.19 -14.44
N PHE A 24 -22.52 0.93 -13.86
CA PHE A 24 -22.17 1.96 -12.89
C PHE A 24 -21.66 1.28 -11.63
N VAL A 25 -20.38 1.50 -11.32
CA VAL A 25 -19.88 1.33 -9.96
C VAL A 25 -20.73 2.24 -9.07
N ILE A 26 -21.56 1.66 -8.21
CA ILE A 26 -22.16 2.43 -7.12
C ILE A 26 -21.02 2.65 -6.12
N GLN A 27 -20.15 3.62 -6.40
CA GLN A 27 -19.41 4.26 -5.32
C GLN A 27 -20.49 4.77 -4.37
N PRO A 28 -20.35 4.54 -3.05
CA PRO A 28 -21.32 5.06 -2.09
C PRO A 28 -21.55 6.55 -2.39
N LEU A 29 -22.81 6.99 -2.45
CA LEU A 29 -23.20 8.38 -2.82
C LEU A 29 -22.32 9.45 -2.16
N ARG A 30 -21.84 9.16 -0.94
CA ARG A 30 -20.95 10.01 -0.16
C ARG A 30 -19.56 10.20 -0.78
N ALA A 31 -18.96 9.18 -1.42
CA ALA A 31 -17.66 9.28 -2.09
C ALA A 31 -17.72 10.04 -3.43
N GLN A 32 -18.89 10.07 -4.08
CA GLN A 32 -19.11 10.84 -5.31
C GLN A 32 -19.28 12.36 -5.04
N GLN A 33 -19.61 12.73 -3.81
CA GLN A 33 -19.79 14.13 -3.37
C GLN A 33 -18.52 14.78 -2.79
N MET A 34 -17.43 14.02 -2.68
CA MET A 34 -16.17 14.54 -2.11
C MET A 34 -15.40 15.37 -3.14
N TYR A 35 -14.74 16.43 -2.65
CA TYR A 35 -13.88 17.29 -3.45
C TYR A 35 -12.70 16.50 -4.05
N ARG A 36 -12.54 16.58 -5.37
CA ARG A 36 -11.45 15.96 -6.15
C ARG A 36 -10.66 17.07 -6.83
N PRO A 37 -9.45 17.41 -6.34
CA PRO A 37 -8.67 18.54 -6.85
C PRO A 37 -8.53 18.55 -8.38
N GLU A 38 -8.19 17.41 -8.97
CA GLU A 38 -7.95 17.25 -10.40
C GLU A 38 -9.20 17.45 -11.26
N ARG A 39 -10.39 17.15 -10.71
CA ARG A 39 -11.67 17.26 -11.40
C ARG A 39 -12.34 18.60 -11.16
N ASP A 40 -12.39 19.03 -9.90
CA ASP A 40 -13.19 20.17 -9.47
C ASP A 40 -12.50 21.51 -9.75
N LEU A 41 -11.17 21.53 -9.84
CA LEU A 41 -10.39 22.69 -10.28
C LEU A 41 -10.04 22.65 -11.77
N GLY A 42 -10.19 21.50 -12.44
CA GLY A 42 -10.00 21.34 -13.88
C GLY A 42 -8.68 21.95 -14.40
N GLU A 43 -8.78 22.86 -15.37
CA GLU A 43 -7.60 23.49 -15.98
C GLU A 43 -6.71 24.24 -14.99
N LEU A 44 -7.25 24.79 -13.90
CA LEU A 44 -6.42 25.43 -12.87
C LEU A 44 -5.47 24.41 -12.24
N PHE A 45 -5.96 23.21 -11.93
CA PHE A 45 -5.13 22.14 -11.38
C PHE A 45 -4.01 21.74 -12.33
N VAL A 46 -4.34 21.52 -13.60
CA VAL A 46 -3.35 21.17 -14.62
C VAL A 46 -2.29 22.25 -14.75
N GLN A 47 -2.69 23.53 -14.80
CA GLN A 47 -1.74 24.64 -14.93
C GLN A 47 -0.81 24.78 -13.72
N VAL A 48 -1.34 24.61 -12.51
CA VAL A 48 -0.52 24.68 -11.28
C VAL A 48 0.52 23.56 -11.24
N GLN A 49 0.13 22.33 -11.59
CA GLN A 49 1.04 21.18 -11.62
C GLN A 49 2.08 21.32 -12.75
N MET A 50 1.64 21.58 -13.98
CA MET A 50 2.52 21.61 -15.15
C MET A 50 3.50 22.79 -15.15
N GLN A 51 3.16 23.91 -14.51
CA GLN A 51 4.07 25.06 -14.37
C GLN A 51 5.02 24.93 -13.16
N ARG A 52 4.99 23.80 -12.42
CA ARG A 52 5.82 23.56 -11.22
C ARG A 52 5.70 24.72 -10.23
N VAL A 53 4.48 25.22 -9.99
CA VAL A 53 4.22 26.33 -9.05
C VAL A 53 4.75 26.01 -7.65
N PHE A 54 4.70 24.73 -7.26
CA PHE A 54 5.32 24.22 -6.04
C PHE A 54 6.35 23.14 -6.35
N PRO A 55 7.39 22.99 -5.51
CA PRO A 55 8.48 22.02 -5.77
C PRO A 55 8.07 20.55 -5.60
N ASP A 56 7.03 20.25 -4.82
CA ASP A 56 6.46 18.89 -4.67
C ASP A 56 5.03 18.90 -5.24
N SER A 57 4.77 18.06 -6.24
CA SER A 57 3.48 17.86 -6.89
C SER A 57 2.34 17.51 -5.92
N LYS A 58 2.63 16.98 -4.72
CA LYS A 58 1.63 16.70 -3.69
C LYS A 58 1.15 17.94 -2.93
N THR A 59 1.87 19.06 -3.04
CA THR A 59 1.56 20.29 -2.29
C THR A 59 0.19 20.86 -2.65
N PHE A 60 -0.14 20.95 -3.94
CA PHE A 60 -1.40 21.54 -4.40
C PHE A 60 -2.63 20.64 -4.24
N PRO A 61 -2.57 19.32 -4.53
CA PRO A 61 -3.65 18.39 -4.19
C PRO A 61 -4.03 18.38 -2.70
N ASP A 62 -3.10 18.72 -1.82
CA ASP A 62 -3.32 18.80 -0.37
C ASP A 62 -3.84 20.18 0.09
N ALA A 63 -3.85 21.18 -0.78
CA ALA A 63 -4.32 22.52 -0.48
C ALA A 63 -5.85 22.55 -0.31
N VAL A 64 -6.33 23.38 0.61
CA VAL A 64 -7.76 23.53 0.92
C VAL A 64 -8.31 24.77 0.22
N PRO A 65 -9.30 24.64 -0.68
CA PRO A 65 -9.90 25.79 -1.35
C PRO A 65 -10.64 26.68 -0.33
N GLN A 66 -10.41 28.00 -0.38
CA GLN A 66 -11.04 28.97 0.53
C GLN A 66 -12.46 29.38 0.10
N ALA A 67 -12.89 28.94 -1.09
CA ALA A 67 -14.23 29.14 -1.64
C ALA A 67 -14.64 27.90 -2.43
N ALA A 68 -15.88 27.85 -2.96
CA ALA A 68 -16.31 26.75 -3.80
C ALA A 68 -15.36 26.61 -5.02
N PRO A 69 -14.87 25.40 -5.35
CA PRO A 69 -13.90 25.20 -6.45
C PRO A 69 -14.30 25.85 -7.77
N GLN A 70 -15.58 25.80 -8.13
CA GLN A 70 -16.11 26.42 -9.34
C GLN A 70 -15.98 27.95 -9.34
N GLN A 71 -16.16 28.60 -8.18
CA GLN A 71 -15.98 30.06 -8.06
C GLN A 71 -14.50 30.45 -8.21
N ILE A 72 -13.59 29.66 -7.66
CA ILE A 72 -12.14 29.87 -7.81
C ILE A 72 -11.76 29.71 -9.29
N LEU A 73 -12.28 28.66 -9.95
CA LEU A 73 -12.02 28.40 -11.35
C LEU A 73 -12.56 29.51 -12.28
N GLU A 74 -13.74 30.04 -11.99
CA GLU A 74 -14.29 31.20 -12.72
C GLU A 74 -13.43 32.45 -12.55
N LYS A 75 -12.94 32.74 -11.33
CA LYS A 75 -12.01 33.84 -11.08
C LYS A 75 -10.69 33.65 -11.83
N TYR A 76 -10.15 32.43 -11.82
CA TYR A 76 -8.95 32.09 -12.57
C TYR A 76 -9.12 32.41 -14.07
N ARG A 77 -10.23 31.96 -14.67
CA ARG A 77 -10.55 32.21 -16.08
C ARG A 77 -10.66 33.69 -16.43
N GLN A 78 -11.16 34.51 -15.50
CA GLN A 78 -11.27 35.96 -15.68
C GLN A 78 -9.93 36.69 -15.58
N GLN A 79 -8.98 36.14 -14.81
CA GLN A 79 -7.71 36.81 -14.49
C GLN A 79 -6.51 36.29 -15.29
N LYS A 80 -6.53 35.03 -15.74
CA LYS A 80 -5.35 34.35 -16.32
C LYS A 80 -4.75 35.03 -17.55
N ASP A 81 -5.56 35.76 -18.32
CA ASP A 81 -5.13 36.46 -19.54
C ASP A 81 -4.87 37.97 -19.31
N GLN A 82 -4.99 38.45 -18.06
CA GLN A 82 -4.73 39.85 -17.72
C GLN A 82 -3.22 40.13 -17.62
N PRO A 83 -2.74 41.31 -18.07
CA PRO A 83 -1.34 41.69 -17.90
C PRO A 83 -0.92 41.66 -16.42
N GLY A 84 0.17 40.97 -16.11
CA GLY A 84 0.71 40.86 -14.75
C GLY A 84 0.10 39.76 -13.88
N PHE A 85 -0.77 38.90 -14.43
CA PHE A 85 -1.25 37.72 -13.72
C PHE A 85 -0.10 36.81 -13.28
N ASN A 86 -0.13 36.37 -12.02
CA ASN A 86 0.83 35.43 -11.44
C ASN A 86 0.06 34.25 -10.82
N LEU A 87 0.31 33.05 -11.35
CA LEU A 87 -0.42 31.85 -10.94
C LEU A 87 -0.15 31.45 -9.49
N GLU A 88 1.10 31.58 -9.02
CA GLU A 88 1.46 31.28 -7.64
C GLU A 88 0.73 32.20 -6.66
N ALA A 89 0.76 33.51 -6.91
CA ALA A 89 0.05 34.50 -6.10
C ALA A 89 -1.47 34.24 -6.07
N PHE A 90 -2.06 33.90 -7.22
CA PHE A 90 -3.47 33.52 -7.31
C PHE A 90 -3.79 32.29 -6.45
N VAL A 91 -2.93 31.27 -6.48
CA VAL A 91 -3.11 30.08 -5.63
C VAL A 91 -2.98 30.43 -4.16
N LEU A 92 -1.96 31.18 -3.76
CA LEU A 92 -1.74 31.57 -2.37
C LEU A 92 -2.88 32.46 -1.82
N GLU A 93 -3.57 33.21 -2.68
CA GLU A 93 -4.76 33.98 -2.30
C GLU A 93 -6.00 33.11 -2.09
N HIS A 94 -6.19 32.05 -2.89
CA HIS A 94 -7.45 31.29 -2.93
C HIS A 94 -7.40 29.92 -2.24
N PHE A 95 -6.23 29.50 -1.77
CA PHE A 95 -6.04 28.21 -1.12
C PHE A 95 -5.27 28.34 0.19
N THR A 96 -5.71 27.60 1.19
CA THR A 96 -4.92 27.36 2.39
C THR A 96 -3.94 26.23 2.11
N MET A 97 -2.66 26.57 2.05
CA MET A 97 -1.59 25.60 1.80
C MET A 97 -1.43 24.65 2.99
N PRO A 98 -1.06 23.38 2.74
CA PRO A 98 -0.96 22.40 3.81
C PRO A 98 0.22 22.77 4.73
N PRO A 99 0.08 22.59 6.06
CA PRO A 99 1.06 23.09 7.02
C PRO A 99 2.41 22.42 6.83
N GLN A 100 3.50 23.18 6.95
CA GLN A 100 4.85 22.59 6.92
C GLN A 100 4.97 21.51 8.02
N PRO A 101 5.71 20.42 7.78
CA PRO A 101 5.94 19.40 8.79
C PRO A 101 6.42 20.04 10.09
N ALA A 102 5.93 19.53 11.24
CA ALA A 102 6.14 20.16 12.54
C ALA A 102 7.64 20.43 12.80
N SER A 103 8.04 21.71 12.75
CA SER A 103 9.42 22.16 12.96
C SER A 103 9.80 22.29 14.44
N GLY A 104 8.88 21.97 15.35
CA GLY A 104 9.03 22.16 16.79
C GLY A 104 9.59 20.96 17.57
N PHE A 105 9.82 19.81 16.92
CA PHE A 105 10.43 18.68 17.59
C PHE A 105 11.95 18.84 17.60
N THR A 106 12.51 19.08 18.78
CA THR A 106 13.97 19.05 18.98
C THR A 106 14.34 17.63 19.40
N THR A 107 15.11 16.94 18.56
CA THR A 107 15.66 15.64 18.94
C THR A 107 16.72 15.82 20.01
N ASP A 108 16.63 14.99 21.04
CA ASP A 108 17.68 14.76 22.01
C ASP A 108 18.37 13.42 21.70
N THR A 109 19.57 13.48 21.14
CA THR A 109 20.38 12.30 20.79
C THR A 109 21.02 11.62 22.01
N SER A 110 20.85 12.16 23.22
CA SER A 110 21.25 11.48 24.46
C SER A 110 20.24 10.44 24.94
N LEU A 111 19.01 10.46 24.40
CA LEU A 111 17.99 9.45 24.66
C LEU A 111 18.28 8.17 23.90
N SER A 112 17.81 7.04 24.42
CA SER A 112 17.78 5.82 23.62
C SER A 112 16.82 5.96 22.44
N VAL A 113 17.03 5.17 21.38
CA VAL A 113 16.12 5.16 20.22
C VAL A 113 14.68 4.81 20.62
N THR A 114 14.50 3.97 21.64
CA THR A 114 13.17 3.61 22.16
C THR A 114 12.46 4.79 22.82
N GLN A 115 13.16 5.55 23.68
CA GLN A 115 12.65 6.77 24.31
C GLN A 115 12.34 7.86 23.27
N HIS A 116 13.17 7.98 22.24
CA HIS A 116 12.91 8.89 21.13
C HIS A 116 11.61 8.53 20.40
N ILE A 117 11.40 7.26 20.06
CA ILE A 117 10.18 6.81 19.37
C ILE A 117 8.94 7.04 20.23
N GLU A 118 8.99 6.74 21.52
CA GLU A 118 7.87 7.01 22.45
C GLU A 118 7.45 8.48 22.42
N ARG A 119 8.41 9.41 22.37
CA ARG A 119 8.15 10.85 22.27
C ARG A 119 7.64 11.30 20.90
N LEU A 120 7.88 10.51 19.85
CA LEU A 120 7.40 10.81 18.50
C LEU A 120 5.93 10.44 18.27
N TRP A 121 5.37 9.45 18.99
CA TRP A 121 3.98 9.04 18.73
C TRP A 121 2.97 10.18 18.82
N PRO A 122 2.97 11.05 19.85
CA PRO A 122 2.06 12.19 19.90
C PRO A 122 2.23 13.18 18.74
N ILE A 123 3.44 13.31 18.18
CA ILE A 123 3.75 14.20 17.06
C ILE A 123 3.23 13.63 15.73
N LEU A 124 3.28 12.31 15.60
CA LEU A 124 2.76 11.59 14.44
C LEU A 124 1.25 11.34 14.53
N THR A 125 0.62 11.56 15.70
CA THR A 125 -0.83 11.49 15.85
C THR A 125 -1.53 12.65 15.13
N ARG A 126 -2.66 12.33 14.49
CA ARG A 126 -3.63 13.29 14.00
C ARG A 126 -4.96 13.06 14.71
N GLU A 127 -5.58 14.16 15.12
CA GLU A 127 -6.88 14.15 15.76
C GLU A 127 -8.01 13.98 14.73
N PRO A 128 -9.18 13.43 15.14
CA PRO A 128 -10.38 13.39 14.31
C PRO A 128 -10.79 14.78 13.82
N GLY A 129 -11.45 14.84 12.66
CA GLY A 129 -12.16 16.05 12.23
C GLY A 129 -11.28 17.15 11.61
N ALA A 130 -10.11 16.80 11.06
CA ALA A 130 -9.44 17.70 10.12
C ALA A 130 -10.29 17.80 8.84
N ASP A 131 -11.11 18.85 8.78
CA ASP A 131 -12.06 19.10 7.69
C ASP A 131 -11.42 20.00 6.62
N GLY A 132 -11.46 19.55 5.36
CA GLY A 132 -11.21 20.42 4.21
C GLY A 132 -10.30 19.84 3.14
N GLY A 133 -10.48 20.36 1.91
CA GLY A 133 -9.70 19.93 0.76
C GLY A 133 -9.88 18.45 0.47
N SER A 134 -8.79 17.79 0.10
CA SER A 134 -8.77 16.38 -0.31
C SER A 134 -8.74 15.39 0.86
N LEU A 135 -8.58 15.83 2.11
CA LEU A 135 -8.49 14.92 3.27
C LEU A 135 -9.87 14.35 3.61
N ILE A 136 -9.97 13.02 3.68
CA ILE A 136 -11.18 12.31 4.07
C ILE A 136 -11.21 12.23 5.61
N PRO A 137 -12.23 12.79 6.28
CA PRO A 137 -12.27 12.84 7.73
C PRO A 137 -12.42 11.42 8.33
N LEU A 138 -11.71 11.17 9.43
CA LEU A 138 -11.75 9.92 10.17
C LEU A 138 -12.34 10.12 11.57
N PRO A 139 -13.08 9.13 12.11
CA PRO A 139 -13.79 9.27 13.38
C PRO A 139 -12.91 9.17 14.64
N LYS A 140 -11.69 8.64 14.53
CA LYS A 140 -10.78 8.39 15.67
C LYS A 140 -9.38 8.93 15.40
N PRO A 141 -8.57 9.20 16.45
CA PRO A 141 -7.16 9.54 16.27
C PRO A 141 -6.39 8.45 15.52
N TYR A 142 -5.36 8.84 14.77
CA TYR A 142 -4.53 7.91 14.01
C TYR A 142 -3.10 8.41 13.87
N ILE A 143 -2.16 7.49 13.62
CA ILE A 143 -0.76 7.82 13.33
C ILE A 143 -0.57 8.00 11.82
N VAL A 144 0.16 9.04 11.43
CA VAL A 144 0.66 9.22 10.05
C VAL A 144 2.13 8.81 9.95
N PRO A 145 2.65 8.50 8.74
CA PRO A 145 4.04 8.08 8.61
C PRO A 145 5.05 9.17 9.03
N GLY A 146 4.88 10.41 8.57
CA GLY A 146 5.83 11.52 8.84
C GLY A 146 6.18 12.33 7.59
N GLY A 147 6.74 13.53 7.78
CA GLY A 147 7.13 14.41 6.67
C GLY A 147 5.97 14.83 5.75
N ARG A 148 6.12 14.59 4.45
CA ARG A 148 5.10 14.89 3.42
C ARG A 148 3.83 14.05 3.54
N PHE A 149 3.91 12.90 4.21
CA PHE A 149 2.81 11.97 4.42
C PHE A 149 1.99 12.40 5.63
N ARG A 150 0.94 13.20 5.37
CA ARG A 150 0.12 13.89 6.38
C ARG A 150 -1.25 13.23 6.59
N GLU A 151 -1.44 12.09 5.95
CA GLU A 151 -2.64 11.26 5.98
C GLU A 151 -2.28 9.86 6.49
N ILE A 152 -3.28 9.09 6.94
CA ILE A 152 -3.06 7.67 7.25
C ILE A 152 -2.77 6.92 5.96
N TYR A 153 -1.79 6.02 5.97
CA TYR A 153 -1.52 5.09 4.87
C TYR A 153 -1.89 3.67 5.31
N TYR A 154 -2.42 2.88 4.39
CA TYR A 154 -3.02 1.61 4.72
C TYR A 154 -1.99 0.62 5.26
N TRP A 155 -1.05 0.13 4.45
CA TRP A 155 -0.15 -0.94 4.90
C TRP A 155 0.88 -0.48 5.94
N ASP A 156 1.35 0.78 5.88
CA ASP A 156 2.24 1.42 6.86
C ASP A 156 1.70 1.25 8.28
N SER A 157 0.38 1.45 8.43
CA SER A 157 -0.30 1.42 9.71
C SER A 157 -0.17 0.07 10.41
N PHE A 158 -0.06 -1.05 9.69
CA PHE A 158 0.16 -2.35 10.34
C PHE A 158 1.53 -2.37 11.03
N PHE A 159 2.56 -1.89 10.35
CA PHE A 159 3.92 -1.87 10.88
C PHE A 159 4.05 -0.86 12.02
N THR A 160 3.38 0.28 11.93
CA THR A 160 3.23 1.22 13.06
C THR A 160 2.53 0.56 14.26
N MET A 161 1.45 -0.19 14.03
CA MET A 161 0.71 -0.89 15.09
C MET A 161 1.57 -1.94 15.81
N LEU A 162 2.63 -2.48 15.20
CA LEU A 162 3.58 -3.35 15.90
C LEU A 162 4.31 -2.59 17.03
N GLY A 163 4.75 -1.36 16.78
CA GLY A 163 5.38 -0.53 17.81
C GLY A 163 4.38 -0.06 18.86
N LEU A 164 3.17 0.31 18.43
CA LEU A 164 2.09 0.61 19.38
C LEU A 164 1.77 -0.59 20.27
N GLN A 165 1.81 -1.81 19.72
CA GLN A 165 1.64 -3.03 20.51
C GLN A 165 2.79 -3.22 21.51
N ALA A 166 4.03 -2.94 21.10
CA ALA A 166 5.20 -2.99 22.00
C ALA A 166 5.09 -1.98 23.15
N ASN A 167 4.49 -0.81 22.89
CA ASN A 167 4.23 0.23 23.91
C ASN A 167 2.88 0.07 24.63
N HIS A 168 2.17 -1.03 24.43
CA HIS A 168 0.87 -1.30 25.05
C HIS A 168 -0.25 -0.29 24.72
N GLU A 169 -0.15 0.42 23.59
CA GLU A 169 -1.10 1.43 23.10
C GLU A 169 -2.37 0.80 22.47
N THR A 170 -3.02 -0.10 23.21
CA THR A 170 -4.16 -0.91 22.74
C THR A 170 -5.34 -0.05 22.27
N GLN A 171 -5.57 1.11 22.91
CA GLN A 171 -6.66 2.01 22.52
C GLN A 171 -6.40 2.62 21.14
N LEU A 172 -5.17 3.09 20.89
CA LEU A 172 -4.80 3.68 19.61
C LEU A 172 -4.79 2.64 18.48
N ILE A 173 -4.34 1.41 18.77
CA ILE A 173 -4.48 0.26 17.86
C ILE A 173 -5.95 0.08 17.45
N GLN A 174 -6.88 0.09 18.41
CA GLN A 174 -8.29 -0.05 18.09
C GLN A 174 -8.83 1.16 17.30
N HIS A 175 -8.43 2.39 17.65
CA HIS A 175 -8.81 3.59 16.91
C HIS A 175 -8.41 3.50 15.43
N MET A 176 -7.21 3.02 15.12
CA MET A 176 -6.77 2.83 13.73
C MET A 176 -7.59 1.75 13.02
N VAL A 177 -7.90 0.62 13.68
CA VAL A 177 -8.80 -0.41 13.13
C VAL A 177 -10.21 0.13 12.88
N ASP A 178 -10.75 0.94 13.79
CA ASP A 178 -12.05 1.58 13.65
C ASP A 178 -12.07 2.56 12.47
N ASN A 179 -10.98 3.29 12.23
CA ASN A 179 -10.82 4.18 11.09
C ASN A 179 -10.77 3.43 9.76
N PHE A 180 -10.04 2.30 9.67
CA PHE A 180 -10.05 1.46 8.48
C PHE A 180 -11.42 0.81 8.23
N THR A 181 -12.09 0.37 9.29
CA THR A 181 -13.48 -0.09 9.24
C THR A 181 -14.40 1.00 8.69
N HIS A 182 -14.22 2.24 9.15
CA HIS A 182 -14.96 3.39 8.67
C HIS A 182 -14.74 3.60 7.18
N LEU A 183 -13.48 3.63 6.71
CA LEU A 183 -13.14 3.79 5.29
C LEU A 183 -13.77 2.71 4.41
N ILE A 184 -13.69 1.43 4.81
CA ILE A 184 -14.35 0.34 4.10
C ILE A 184 -15.85 0.60 3.97
N ASN A 185 -16.50 1.00 5.06
CA ASN A 185 -17.94 1.22 5.07
C ASN A 185 -18.38 2.49 4.32
N THR A 186 -17.54 3.52 4.23
CA THR A 186 -17.91 4.81 3.61
C THR A 186 -17.39 5.00 2.19
N THR A 187 -16.36 4.25 1.79
CA THR A 187 -15.73 4.38 0.47
C THR A 187 -15.75 3.08 -0.35
N GLY A 188 -15.97 1.93 0.30
CA GLY A 188 -16.07 0.61 -0.33
C GLY A 188 -14.83 -0.27 -0.13
N HIS A 189 -13.68 0.33 0.19
CA HIS A 189 -12.41 -0.34 0.45
C HIS A 189 -11.55 0.55 1.36
N ILE A 190 -10.32 0.13 1.67
CA ILE A 190 -9.34 1.01 2.30
C ILE A 190 -8.55 1.68 1.18
N PRO A 191 -8.65 3.00 0.96
CA PRO A 191 -7.83 3.70 -0.03
C PRO A 191 -6.35 3.68 0.38
N ASN A 192 -5.43 3.94 -0.57
CA ASN A 192 -3.98 4.01 -0.33
C ASN A 192 -3.65 4.86 0.92
N GLY A 193 -4.26 6.05 1.00
CA GLY A 193 -4.41 6.81 2.23
C GLY A 193 -5.74 7.56 2.28
N ASN A 194 -6.06 8.25 3.37
CA ASN A 194 -7.35 8.95 3.52
C ASN A 194 -7.42 10.29 2.75
N ARG A 195 -7.09 10.28 1.45
CA ARG A 195 -7.24 11.41 0.52
C ARG A 195 -8.16 11.05 -0.63
N THR A 196 -8.89 12.03 -1.18
CA THR A 196 -9.86 11.80 -2.26
C THR A 196 -9.22 11.33 -3.55
N TYR A 197 -8.01 11.79 -3.85
CA TYR A 197 -7.20 11.33 -4.99
C TYR A 197 -6.66 9.90 -4.84
N TYR A 198 -6.81 9.28 -3.66
CA TYR A 198 -6.50 7.86 -3.42
C TYR A 198 -7.71 6.93 -3.50
N LEU A 199 -8.93 7.45 -3.70
CA LEU A 199 -10.15 6.63 -3.76
C LEU A 199 -10.20 5.64 -4.94
N SER A 200 -9.34 5.79 -5.95
CA SER A 200 -9.30 4.92 -7.12
C SER A 200 -8.53 3.61 -6.91
N ARG A 201 -7.77 3.50 -5.81
CA ARG A 201 -6.93 2.33 -5.50
C ARG A 201 -6.88 2.06 -4.00
N SER A 202 -6.37 0.89 -3.63
CA SER A 202 -6.07 0.50 -2.25
C SER A 202 -4.56 0.57 -1.98
N GLN A 203 -4.08 -0.33 -1.13
CA GLN A 203 -2.68 -0.66 -0.86
C GLN A 203 -2.62 -2.16 -0.47
N PRO A 204 -1.45 -2.77 -0.21
CA PRO A 204 -1.38 -4.18 0.20
C PRO A 204 -2.34 -4.50 1.37
N PRO A 205 -3.16 -5.57 1.31
CA PRO A 205 -4.28 -5.75 2.23
C PRO A 205 -3.88 -6.30 3.62
N PHE A 206 -3.35 -5.41 4.46
CA PHE A 206 -2.89 -5.72 5.82
C PHE A 206 -3.96 -5.63 6.91
N TYR A 207 -5.21 -5.25 6.60
CA TYR A 207 -6.28 -5.09 7.58
C TYR A 207 -6.57 -6.38 8.37
N ALA A 208 -6.53 -7.55 7.72
CA ALA A 208 -6.64 -8.83 8.42
C ALA A 208 -5.53 -9.02 9.48
N LEU A 209 -4.30 -8.59 9.19
CA LEU A 209 -3.19 -8.64 10.14
C LEU A 209 -3.33 -7.61 11.27
N MET A 210 -3.84 -6.40 10.98
CA MET A 210 -4.18 -5.41 11.99
C MET A 210 -5.23 -5.95 12.99
N LEU A 211 -6.24 -6.67 12.47
CA LEU A 211 -7.22 -7.35 13.31
C LEU A 211 -6.60 -8.45 14.19
N ARG A 212 -5.56 -9.14 13.71
CA ARG A 212 -4.81 -10.10 14.52
C ARG A 212 -4.05 -9.42 15.66
N ILE A 213 -3.42 -8.26 15.41
CA ILE A 213 -2.79 -7.46 16.47
C ILE A 213 -3.83 -7.08 17.53
N LEU A 214 -4.99 -6.56 17.11
CA LEU A 214 -6.05 -6.17 18.05
C LEU A 214 -6.61 -7.36 18.84
N ALA A 215 -6.81 -8.51 18.19
CA ALA A 215 -7.26 -9.74 18.84
C ALA A 215 -6.27 -10.27 19.88
N GLN A 216 -4.96 -10.12 19.64
CA GLN A 216 -3.94 -10.46 20.65
C GLN A 216 -4.03 -9.58 21.91
N GLN A 217 -4.54 -8.35 21.78
CA GLN A 217 -4.68 -7.42 22.92
C GLN A 217 -6.04 -7.53 23.62
N LYS A 218 -7.13 -7.79 22.88
CA LYS A 218 -8.51 -7.76 23.39
C LYS A 218 -9.21 -9.10 23.46
N GLY A 219 -8.54 -10.17 23.04
CA GLY A 219 -9.12 -11.50 22.93
C GLY A 219 -9.76 -11.74 21.56
N HIS A 220 -9.85 -13.02 21.22
CA HIS A 220 -10.19 -13.51 19.88
C HIS A 220 -11.61 -13.14 19.42
N GLU A 221 -12.56 -12.97 20.35
CA GLU A 221 -13.96 -12.60 20.05
C GLU A 221 -14.09 -11.22 19.38
N VAL A 222 -13.11 -10.32 19.54
CA VAL A 222 -13.15 -8.98 18.92
C VAL A 222 -13.24 -9.05 17.39
N LEU A 223 -12.77 -10.16 16.78
CA LEU A 223 -12.81 -10.36 15.33
C LEU A 223 -14.25 -10.35 14.78
N LYS A 224 -15.25 -10.79 15.56
CA LYS A 224 -16.66 -10.81 15.13
C LYS A 224 -17.19 -9.41 14.86
N THR A 225 -16.75 -8.42 15.64
CA THR A 225 -17.12 -7.01 15.45
C THR A 225 -16.71 -6.50 14.07
N TYR A 226 -15.57 -6.96 13.56
CA TYR A 226 -14.94 -6.46 12.34
C TYR A 226 -15.15 -7.35 11.12
N ALA A 227 -15.69 -8.55 11.31
CA ALA A 227 -15.91 -9.51 10.24
C ALA A 227 -16.76 -8.96 9.07
N PRO A 228 -17.81 -8.14 9.28
CA PRO A 228 -18.52 -7.52 8.17
C PRO A 228 -17.63 -6.62 7.29
N ALA A 229 -16.68 -5.90 7.89
CA ALA A 229 -15.77 -5.03 7.14
C ALA A 229 -14.73 -5.85 6.35
N LEU A 230 -14.14 -6.88 6.94
CA LEU A 230 -13.18 -7.74 6.22
C LEU A 230 -13.84 -8.47 5.04
N ARG A 231 -15.11 -8.87 5.16
CA ARG A 231 -15.89 -9.43 4.04
C ARG A 231 -16.05 -8.43 2.88
N ARG A 232 -16.34 -7.15 3.19
CA ARG A 232 -16.45 -6.10 2.17
C ARG A 232 -15.12 -5.84 1.48
N GLU A 233 -14.04 -5.76 2.25
CA GLU A 233 -12.70 -5.61 1.68
C GLU A 233 -12.33 -6.78 0.76
N TYR A 234 -12.59 -8.03 1.18
CA TYR A 234 -12.37 -9.18 0.32
C TYR A 234 -13.21 -9.13 -0.96
N ALA A 235 -14.47 -8.66 -0.87
CA ALA A 235 -15.30 -8.46 -2.05
C ALA A 235 -14.72 -7.40 -3.01
N PHE A 236 -14.07 -6.35 -2.52
CA PHE A 236 -13.35 -5.39 -3.36
C PHE A 236 -12.20 -6.05 -4.14
N TRP A 237 -11.39 -6.87 -3.47
CA TRP A 237 -10.28 -7.58 -4.13
C TRP A 237 -10.76 -8.62 -5.13
N MET A 238 -11.91 -9.24 -4.87
CA MET A 238 -12.50 -10.29 -5.71
C MET A 238 -13.52 -9.78 -6.73
N ASP A 239 -13.65 -8.46 -6.88
CA ASP A 239 -14.62 -7.88 -7.82
C ASP A 239 -14.31 -8.30 -9.27
N GLY A 240 -15.32 -8.86 -9.93
CA GLY A 240 -15.22 -9.44 -11.28
C GLY A 240 -14.81 -10.91 -11.35
N ALA A 241 -14.57 -11.60 -10.22
CA ALA A 241 -14.14 -13.01 -10.23
C ALA A 241 -15.13 -13.98 -10.89
N GLU A 242 -16.43 -13.69 -10.87
CA GLU A 242 -17.46 -14.49 -11.53
C GLU A 242 -17.60 -14.16 -13.03
N THR A 243 -16.91 -13.11 -13.52
CA THR A 243 -17.05 -12.59 -14.90
C THR A 243 -15.84 -12.92 -15.78
N VAL A 244 -14.68 -13.21 -15.19
CA VAL A 244 -13.47 -13.55 -15.94
C VAL A 244 -13.59 -14.92 -16.60
N THR A 245 -13.16 -15.03 -17.85
CA THR A 245 -13.24 -16.24 -18.67
C THR A 245 -11.86 -16.61 -19.23
N ALA A 246 -11.76 -17.65 -20.05
CA ALA A 246 -10.49 -17.94 -20.74
C ALA A 246 -10.16 -16.85 -21.78
N ASP A 247 -11.16 -16.28 -22.45
CA ASP A 247 -10.99 -15.28 -23.50
C ASP A 247 -10.82 -13.85 -22.96
N ALA A 248 -11.36 -13.59 -21.75
CA ALA A 248 -11.17 -12.36 -20.99
C ALA A 248 -10.66 -12.71 -19.59
N PRO A 249 -9.35 -13.02 -19.45
CA PRO A 249 -8.80 -13.62 -18.24
C PRO A 249 -8.57 -12.65 -17.09
N SER A 250 -8.85 -11.36 -17.25
CA SER A 250 -8.68 -10.40 -16.16
C SER A 250 -9.80 -9.36 -16.10
N HIS A 251 -10.13 -8.95 -14.89
CA HIS A 251 -11.02 -7.83 -14.60
C HIS A 251 -10.54 -7.14 -13.33
N ARG A 252 -10.18 -5.86 -13.43
CA ARG A 252 -9.63 -5.07 -12.30
C ARG A 252 -8.50 -5.83 -11.58
N ARG A 253 -8.66 -6.13 -10.29
CA ARG A 253 -7.70 -6.84 -9.43
C ARG A 253 -7.72 -8.35 -9.60
N VAL A 254 -8.61 -8.93 -10.42
CA VAL A 254 -8.78 -10.38 -10.56
C VAL A 254 -8.19 -10.90 -11.86
N VAL A 255 -7.45 -12.02 -11.78
CA VAL A 255 -6.88 -12.74 -12.91
C VAL A 255 -7.24 -14.21 -12.83
N ARG A 256 -7.80 -14.75 -13.92
CA ARG A 256 -8.04 -16.17 -14.16
C ARG A 256 -6.88 -16.76 -14.96
N LEU A 257 -6.21 -17.73 -14.37
CA LEU A 257 -5.10 -18.45 -14.97
C LEU A 257 -5.59 -19.58 -15.90
N PRO A 258 -4.71 -20.14 -16.76
CA PRO A 258 -5.09 -21.16 -17.74
C PRO A 258 -5.76 -22.41 -17.14
N ASP A 259 -5.37 -22.82 -15.93
CA ASP A 259 -5.98 -23.94 -15.21
C ASP A 259 -7.30 -23.60 -14.48
N GLY A 260 -7.82 -22.39 -14.70
CA GLY A 260 -9.05 -21.88 -14.10
C GLY A 260 -8.89 -21.39 -12.66
N SER A 261 -7.67 -21.42 -12.09
CA SER A 261 -7.43 -20.82 -10.79
C SER A 261 -7.54 -19.29 -10.85
N ILE A 262 -7.96 -18.70 -9.74
CA ILE A 262 -8.09 -17.25 -9.59
C ILE A 262 -6.99 -16.75 -8.65
N LEU A 263 -6.23 -15.77 -9.13
CA LEU A 263 -5.28 -14.98 -8.35
C LEU A 263 -5.57 -13.49 -8.59
N ASN A 264 -4.82 -12.64 -7.92
CA ASN A 264 -5.02 -11.20 -7.95
C ASN A 264 -3.79 -10.44 -8.44
N ARG A 265 -4.03 -9.26 -9.00
CA ARG A 265 -3.03 -8.26 -9.37
C ARG A 265 -3.36 -6.93 -8.72
N TYR A 266 -2.40 -6.03 -8.65
CA TYR A 266 -2.67 -4.63 -8.34
C TYR A 266 -3.31 -3.92 -9.54
N TRP A 267 -4.23 -3.01 -9.26
CA TRP A 267 -5.03 -2.29 -10.24
C TRP A 267 -5.63 -1.01 -9.64
N ASP A 268 -5.31 0.14 -10.21
CA ASP A 268 -6.05 1.38 -9.94
C ASP A 268 -7.20 1.52 -10.94
N ASP A 269 -8.35 2.05 -10.52
CA ASP A 269 -9.54 2.21 -11.36
C ASP A 269 -9.51 3.38 -12.34
N GLN A 270 -8.56 4.30 -12.20
CA GLN A 270 -8.36 5.45 -13.08
C GLN A 270 -7.11 5.30 -13.98
N PRO A 271 -7.23 5.54 -15.30
CA PRO A 271 -6.10 5.58 -16.23
C PRO A 271 -5.67 7.04 -16.52
N GLU A 272 -5.45 7.85 -15.48
CA GLU A 272 -5.12 9.28 -15.60
C GLU A 272 -3.86 9.59 -14.77
N PRO A 273 -3.15 10.71 -14.95
CA PRO A 273 -2.02 11.07 -14.09
C PRO A 273 -2.43 11.13 -12.61
N ARG A 274 -1.58 10.68 -11.70
CA ARG A 274 -1.76 10.81 -10.24
C ARG A 274 -1.79 12.28 -9.84
N PRO A 275 -2.84 12.78 -9.14
CA PRO A 275 -2.87 14.18 -8.70
C PRO A 275 -1.63 14.58 -7.89
N GLU A 276 -1.14 13.70 -7.03
CA GLU A 276 0.04 13.88 -6.18
C GLU A 276 1.41 13.78 -6.89
N SER A 277 1.41 13.41 -8.16
CA SER A 277 2.61 13.25 -9.02
C SER A 277 2.28 13.54 -10.48
N TYR A 278 1.48 14.59 -10.71
CA TYR A 278 0.80 14.81 -11.99
C TYR A 278 1.78 15.07 -13.12
N LEU A 279 2.76 15.95 -12.88
CA LEU A 279 3.75 16.31 -13.88
C LEU A 279 4.66 15.11 -14.21
N GLU A 280 5.12 14.41 -13.16
CA GLU A 280 5.99 13.24 -13.28
C GLU A 280 5.34 12.15 -14.14
N ASP A 281 4.05 11.86 -13.88
CA ASP A 281 3.30 10.88 -14.66
C ASP A 281 3.13 11.31 -16.11
N VAL A 282 2.83 12.59 -16.38
CA VAL A 282 2.68 13.13 -17.75
C VAL A 282 4.00 13.01 -18.51
N GLU A 283 5.11 13.47 -17.92
CA GLU A 283 6.45 13.38 -18.53
C GLU A 283 6.84 11.93 -18.83
N LEU A 284 6.55 11.00 -17.90
CA LEU A 284 6.85 9.58 -18.08
C LEU A 284 6.01 8.94 -19.19
N ALA A 285 4.71 9.26 -19.27
CA ALA A 285 3.84 8.75 -20.33
C ALA A 285 4.31 9.23 -21.71
N GLU A 286 4.70 10.50 -21.85
CA GLU A 286 5.28 11.05 -23.07
C GLU A 286 6.59 10.34 -23.45
N GLN A 287 7.50 10.16 -22.48
CA GLN A 287 8.79 9.48 -22.69
C GLN A 287 8.63 8.01 -23.11
N SER A 288 7.58 7.33 -22.66
CA SER A 288 7.35 5.91 -22.97
C SER A 288 7.01 5.64 -24.45
N GLY A 289 6.44 6.63 -25.15
CA GLY A 289 5.87 6.44 -26.49
C GLY A 289 4.66 5.47 -26.56
N ARG A 290 4.16 4.98 -25.42
CA ARG A 290 2.99 4.10 -25.32
C ARG A 290 1.69 4.90 -25.20
N LYS A 291 0.55 4.21 -25.28
CA LYS A 291 -0.74 4.84 -24.98
C LYS A 291 -0.75 5.35 -23.54
N HIS A 292 -0.93 6.66 -23.35
CA HIS A 292 -0.81 7.32 -22.04
C HIS A 292 -1.66 6.64 -20.95
N GLU A 293 -2.92 6.31 -21.26
CA GLU A 293 -3.84 5.61 -20.33
C GLU A 293 -3.28 4.28 -19.80
N GLU A 294 -2.51 3.53 -20.61
CA GLU A 294 -1.90 2.27 -20.18
C GLU A 294 -0.74 2.53 -19.23
N VAL A 295 0.07 3.55 -19.51
CA VAL A 295 1.21 3.95 -18.66
C VAL A 295 0.69 4.43 -17.30
N TYR A 296 -0.28 5.34 -17.29
CA TYR A 296 -0.92 5.84 -16.08
C TYR A 296 -1.52 4.72 -15.23
N ARG A 297 -2.20 3.75 -15.86
CA ARG A 297 -2.76 2.60 -15.14
C ARG A 297 -1.67 1.79 -14.43
N ASN A 298 -0.55 1.54 -15.09
CA ASN A 298 0.55 0.75 -14.55
C ASN A 298 1.31 1.48 -13.42
N ILE A 299 1.52 2.80 -13.58
CA ILE A 299 2.07 3.67 -12.55
C ILE A 299 1.19 3.64 -11.29
N ARG A 300 -0.12 3.86 -11.45
CA ARG A 300 -1.05 3.85 -10.32
C ARG A 300 -1.21 2.47 -9.68
N ALA A 301 -1.14 1.39 -10.46
CA ALA A 301 -1.12 0.03 -9.93
C ALA A 301 0.16 -0.24 -9.10
N ALA A 302 1.32 0.32 -9.47
CA ALA A 302 2.52 0.23 -8.63
C ALA A 302 2.39 1.05 -7.33
N ALA A 303 1.68 2.18 -7.37
CA ALA A 303 1.32 2.88 -6.13
C ALA A 303 0.34 2.07 -5.26
N GLU A 304 -0.61 1.32 -5.85
CA GLU A 304 -1.45 0.36 -5.12
C GLU A 304 -0.63 -0.81 -4.54
N SER A 305 0.50 -1.17 -5.16
CA SER A 305 1.38 -2.21 -4.61
C SER A 305 2.18 -1.76 -3.41
N GLY A 306 2.24 -0.44 -3.16
CA GLY A 306 3.17 0.17 -2.20
C GLY A 306 4.63 0.10 -2.63
N TRP A 307 4.94 -0.27 -3.89
CA TRP A 307 6.30 -0.39 -4.41
C TRP A 307 6.49 0.53 -5.62
N ASP A 308 6.15 1.81 -5.46
CA ASP A 308 6.28 2.89 -6.44
C ASP A 308 7.62 3.62 -6.27
N PHE A 309 8.66 3.38 -7.08
CA PHE A 309 8.75 2.34 -8.10
C PHE A 309 9.88 1.36 -7.84
N SER A 310 9.86 0.28 -8.60
CA SER A 310 10.78 -0.85 -8.51
C SER A 310 10.96 -1.48 -9.89
N SER A 311 12.17 -1.92 -10.19
CA SER A 311 12.52 -2.79 -11.31
C SER A 311 11.61 -4.00 -11.41
N ARG A 312 11.07 -4.47 -10.27
CA ARG A 312 10.04 -5.51 -10.15
C ARG A 312 8.90 -5.38 -11.17
N TRP A 313 8.56 -4.16 -11.57
CA TRP A 313 7.42 -3.87 -12.46
C TRP A 313 7.83 -3.50 -13.89
N PHE A 314 9.11 -3.55 -14.24
CA PHE A 314 9.63 -3.05 -15.52
C PHE A 314 9.87 -4.22 -16.47
N ALA A 315 9.33 -4.13 -17.68
CA ALA A 315 9.45 -5.20 -18.67
C ALA A 315 10.91 -5.46 -19.08
N ASP A 316 11.74 -4.42 -19.06
CA ASP A 316 13.18 -4.50 -19.31
C ASP A 316 14.04 -4.56 -18.05
N GLN A 317 13.41 -4.59 -16.86
CA GLN A 317 14.07 -4.68 -15.54
C GLN A 317 14.94 -3.47 -15.16
N GLU A 318 14.92 -2.40 -15.96
CA GLU A 318 15.82 -1.25 -15.82
C GLU A 318 15.07 0.08 -15.84
N ASN A 319 14.18 0.29 -16.80
CA ASN A 319 13.60 1.59 -17.10
C ASN A 319 12.13 1.69 -16.70
N LEU A 320 11.79 2.73 -15.93
CA LEU A 320 10.42 3.01 -15.49
C LEU A 320 9.44 3.22 -16.66
N SER A 321 9.91 3.69 -17.82
CA SER A 321 9.06 3.83 -19.02
C SER A 321 8.52 2.50 -19.57
N THR A 322 9.09 1.37 -19.15
CA THR A 322 8.62 0.03 -19.52
C THR A 322 7.68 -0.60 -18.49
N ILE A 323 7.19 0.17 -17.50
CA ILE A 323 6.33 -0.32 -16.43
C ILE A 323 5.07 -1.04 -16.95
N HIS A 324 4.81 -2.23 -16.42
CA HIS A 324 3.70 -3.10 -16.82
C HIS A 324 3.08 -3.85 -15.63
N THR A 325 3.04 -3.21 -14.46
CA THR A 325 2.48 -3.71 -13.20
C THR A 325 1.17 -4.51 -13.32
N THR A 326 0.25 -4.08 -14.19
CA THR A 326 -1.06 -4.75 -14.35
C THR A 326 -0.97 -6.10 -15.05
N ASP A 327 0.15 -6.45 -15.66
CA ASP A 327 0.35 -7.74 -16.32
C ASP A 327 0.94 -8.78 -15.35
N ILE A 328 1.29 -8.34 -14.14
CA ILE A 328 2.00 -9.14 -13.15
C ILE A 328 1.04 -9.56 -12.03
N ILE A 329 1.08 -10.86 -11.70
CA ILE A 329 0.46 -11.46 -10.51
C ILE A 329 1.50 -11.44 -9.38
N PRO A 330 1.35 -10.56 -8.37
CA PRO A 330 2.34 -10.38 -7.33
C PRO A 330 2.30 -11.49 -6.28
N VAL A 331 3.46 -11.98 -5.87
CA VAL A 331 3.58 -13.05 -4.86
C VAL A 331 3.11 -12.59 -3.47
N ASP A 332 3.40 -11.35 -3.11
CA ASP A 332 3.03 -10.71 -1.85
C ASP A 332 1.51 -10.51 -1.72
N LEU A 333 0.87 -9.91 -2.73
CA LEU A 333 -0.59 -9.68 -2.74
C LEU A 333 -1.36 -10.99 -2.53
N ASN A 334 -0.98 -12.04 -3.26
CA ASN A 334 -1.69 -13.31 -3.20
C ASN A 334 -1.43 -14.09 -1.90
N ALA A 335 -0.28 -13.86 -1.25
CA ALA A 335 -0.02 -14.40 0.07
C ALA A 335 -0.82 -13.63 1.15
N LEU A 336 -0.98 -12.32 1.02
CA LEU A 336 -1.85 -11.50 1.88
C LEU A 336 -3.33 -11.92 1.74
N LEU A 337 -3.83 -12.12 0.52
CA LEU A 337 -5.21 -12.56 0.30
C LEU A 337 -5.46 -13.99 0.81
N TYR A 338 -4.44 -14.86 0.80
CA TYR A 338 -4.52 -16.14 1.49
C TYR A 338 -4.74 -15.93 3.01
N HIS A 339 -4.05 -14.98 3.62
CA HIS A 339 -4.26 -14.65 5.03
C HIS A 339 -5.63 -14.03 5.32
N VAL A 340 -6.14 -13.18 4.41
CA VAL A 340 -7.51 -12.65 4.47
C VAL A 340 -8.52 -13.79 4.45
N GLU A 341 -8.40 -14.74 3.51
CA GLU A 341 -9.29 -15.91 3.41
C GLU A 341 -9.22 -16.79 4.67
N ARG A 342 -8.01 -17.03 5.21
CA ARG A 342 -7.87 -17.76 6.48
C ARG A 342 -8.50 -17.04 7.66
N THR A 343 -8.44 -15.71 7.69
CA THR A 343 -9.04 -14.90 8.75
C THR A 343 -10.55 -14.84 8.64
N LEU A 344 -11.10 -14.80 7.43
CA LEU A 344 -12.54 -14.91 7.20
C LEU A 344 -13.08 -16.29 7.59
N ALA A 345 -12.34 -17.37 7.34
CA ALA A 345 -12.71 -18.71 7.78
C ALA A 345 -12.80 -18.82 9.32
N ASP A 346 -11.83 -18.21 10.02
CA ASP A 346 -11.80 -18.14 11.48
C ASP A 346 -12.98 -17.30 12.03
N MET A 347 -13.21 -16.10 11.48
CA MET A 347 -14.35 -15.26 11.84
C MET A 347 -15.69 -15.97 11.66
N ALA A 348 -15.90 -16.64 10.53
CA ALA A 348 -17.11 -17.42 10.28
C ALA A 348 -17.27 -18.56 11.30
N SER A 349 -16.17 -19.19 11.72
CA SER A 349 -16.20 -20.23 12.77
C SER A 349 -16.62 -19.66 14.13
N LEU A 350 -16.13 -18.48 14.52
CA LEU A 350 -16.50 -17.77 15.76
C LEU A 350 -17.98 -17.31 15.77
N GLU A 351 -18.52 -17.03 14.60
CA GLU A 351 -19.93 -16.70 14.41
C GLU A 351 -20.83 -17.95 14.36
N GLY A 352 -20.25 -19.16 14.35
CA GLY A 352 -20.99 -20.42 14.21
C GLY A 352 -21.43 -20.74 12.77
N ASN A 353 -20.96 -19.99 11.78
CA ASN A 353 -21.26 -20.19 10.36
C ASN A 353 -20.30 -21.19 9.71
N LYS A 354 -20.57 -22.49 9.89
CA LYS A 354 -19.72 -23.57 9.36
C LYS A 354 -19.63 -23.60 7.83
N GLU A 355 -20.69 -23.22 7.13
CA GLU A 355 -20.71 -23.21 5.67
C GLU A 355 -19.73 -22.17 5.11
N GLU A 356 -19.79 -20.94 5.62
CA GLU A 356 -18.90 -19.87 5.22
C GLU A 356 -17.45 -20.14 5.64
N ALA A 357 -17.23 -20.72 6.82
CA ALA A 357 -15.91 -21.16 7.25
C ALA A 357 -15.30 -22.13 6.22
N ASN A 358 -16.02 -23.21 5.88
CA ASN A 358 -15.57 -24.20 4.89
C ASN A 358 -15.34 -23.58 3.50
N LYS A 359 -16.18 -22.62 3.09
CA LYS A 359 -16.00 -21.88 1.84
C LYS A 359 -14.64 -21.18 1.81
N TYR A 360 -14.32 -20.37 2.82
CA TYR A 360 -13.07 -19.62 2.84
C TYR A 360 -11.85 -20.52 3.05
N GLU A 361 -11.96 -21.62 3.78
CA GLU A 361 -10.88 -22.61 3.87
C GLU A 361 -10.55 -23.23 2.51
N LYS A 362 -11.59 -23.55 1.71
CA LYS A 362 -11.41 -24.05 0.35
C LYS A 362 -10.77 -23.00 -0.56
N LEU A 363 -11.19 -21.73 -0.45
CA LEU A 363 -10.60 -20.62 -1.20
C LEU A 363 -9.12 -20.45 -0.86
N ALA A 364 -8.77 -20.37 0.43
CA ALA A 364 -7.38 -20.29 0.91
C ALA A 364 -6.52 -21.46 0.40
N LYS A 365 -7.04 -22.68 0.46
CA LYS A 365 -6.34 -23.88 -0.04
C LYS A 365 -6.08 -23.78 -1.55
N ASN A 366 -7.06 -23.33 -2.32
CA ASN A 366 -6.94 -23.16 -3.76
C ASN A 366 -5.95 -22.06 -4.13
N ARG A 367 -6.02 -20.89 -3.46
CA ARG A 367 -5.07 -19.78 -3.65
C ARG A 367 -3.64 -20.20 -3.34
N ARG A 368 -3.42 -20.87 -2.20
CA ARG A 368 -2.09 -21.42 -1.85
C ARG A 368 -1.57 -22.36 -2.94
N LYS A 369 -2.42 -23.27 -3.44
CA LYS A 369 -2.02 -24.21 -4.51
C LYS A 369 -1.66 -23.47 -5.80
N ALA A 370 -2.48 -22.51 -6.22
CA ALA A 370 -2.26 -21.73 -7.43
C ALA A 370 -0.99 -20.88 -7.31
N LEU A 371 -0.85 -20.10 -6.22
CA LEU A 371 0.31 -19.25 -6.00
C LEU A 371 1.61 -20.04 -6.10
N LEU A 372 1.76 -21.09 -5.27
CA LEU A 372 2.97 -21.92 -5.26
C LEU A 372 3.27 -22.62 -6.59
N LYS A 373 2.26 -22.81 -7.46
CA LYS A 373 2.45 -23.41 -8.79
C LYS A 373 3.03 -22.40 -9.78
N TYR A 374 2.52 -21.17 -9.77
CA TYR A 374 2.86 -20.17 -10.80
C TYR A 374 4.05 -19.28 -10.42
N THR A 375 4.36 -19.13 -9.12
CA THR A 375 5.42 -18.21 -8.67
C THR A 375 6.70 -18.89 -8.20
N TRP A 376 6.69 -20.21 -7.99
CA TRP A 376 7.90 -20.94 -7.59
C TRP A 376 8.72 -21.35 -8.81
N SER A 377 10.01 -21.00 -8.82
CA SER A 377 10.98 -21.53 -9.78
C SER A 377 11.81 -22.62 -9.12
N ASP A 378 11.68 -23.87 -9.59
CA ASP A 378 12.50 -24.99 -9.12
C ASP A 378 13.98 -24.80 -9.50
N ASP A 379 14.25 -24.23 -10.68
CA ASP A 379 15.62 -24.02 -11.19
C ASP A 379 16.37 -22.97 -10.37
N ALA A 380 15.71 -21.86 -10.02
CA ALA A 380 16.30 -20.80 -9.21
C ALA A 380 16.15 -21.01 -7.69
N GLY A 381 15.31 -21.97 -7.26
CA GLY A 381 15.03 -22.21 -5.85
C GLY A 381 14.43 -21.00 -5.13
N PHE A 382 13.59 -20.21 -5.81
CA PHE A 382 13.06 -18.95 -5.28
C PHE A 382 11.65 -18.65 -5.80
N PHE A 383 10.96 -17.72 -5.13
CA PHE A 383 9.68 -17.20 -5.61
C PHE A 383 9.87 -15.91 -6.42
N TYR A 384 9.18 -15.84 -7.56
CA TYR A 384 9.11 -14.68 -8.45
C TYR A 384 7.65 -14.31 -8.67
N ASP A 385 7.38 -13.09 -9.10
CA ASP A 385 6.03 -12.77 -9.57
C ASP A 385 5.74 -13.51 -10.89
N TYR A 386 4.47 -13.57 -11.30
CA TYR A 386 4.09 -14.24 -12.54
C TYR A 386 3.48 -13.25 -13.53
N ASP A 387 4.11 -13.07 -14.68
CA ASP A 387 3.54 -12.33 -15.80
C ASP A 387 2.55 -13.24 -16.53
N PHE A 388 1.26 -12.97 -16.35
CA PHE A 388 0.22 -13.83 -16.91
C PHE A 388 -0.04 -13.55 -18.39
N VAL A 389 0.44 -12.42 -18.92
CA VAL A 389 0.37 -12.09 -20.34
C VAL A 389 1.50 -12.80 -21.08
N ALA A 390 2.72 -12.78 -20.53
CA ALA A 390 3.87 -13.51 -21.07
C ALA A 390 3.81 -15.02 -20.77
N GLY A 391 3.01 -15.45 -19.79
CA GLY A 391 2.84 -16.85 -19.42
C GLY A 391 4.05 -17.46 -18.70
N LYS A 392 4.84 -16.63 -17.99
CA LYS A 392 6.07 -17.04 -17.30
C LYS A 392 6.31 -16.22 -16.03
N THR A 393 7.18 -16.70 -15.16
CA THR A 393 7.66 -15.90 -14.01
C THR A 393 8.43 -14.68 -14.49
N THR A 394 8.44 -13.62 -13.68
CA THR A 394 9.42 -12.55 -13.81
C THR A 394 10.81 -13.07 -13.42
N ASP A 395 11.86 -12.35 -13.81
CA ASP A 395 13.25 -12.80 -13.64
C ASP A 395 14.00 -12.00 -12.55
N ILE A 396 13.32 -11.10 -11.83
CA ILE A 396 13.93 -10.23 -10.82
C ILE A 396 13.71 -10.81 -9.42
N PRO A 397 14.78 -11.18 -8.70
CA PRO A 397 14.66 -11.59 -7.31
C PRO A 397 14.31 -10.38 -6.42
N THR A 398 13.20 -10.48 -5.68
CA THR A 398 12.77 -9.46 -4.73
C THR A 398 12.45 -10.04 -3.36
N LEU A 399 12.43 -9.19 -2.32
CA LEU A 399 12.00 -9.60 -0.98
C LEU A 399 10.52 -9.95 -0.88
N ALA A 400 9.70 -9.72 -1.90
CA ALA A 400 8.33 -10.22 -1.91
C ALA A 400 8.27 -11.76 -1.76
N ALA A 401 9.34 -12.47 -2.14
CA ALA A 401 9.49 -13.91 -1.97
C ALA A 401 9.40 -14.40 -0.51
N VAL A 402 9.53 -13.53 0.49
CA VAL A 402 9.37 -13.91 1.90
C VAL A 402 7.91 -14.04 2.31
N PHE A 403 6.96 -13.45 1.58
CA PHE A 403 5.55 -13.46 1.96
C PHE A 403 4.93 -14.88 2.03
N PRO A 404 5.18 -15.80 1.08
CA PRO A 404 4.76 -17.20 1.22
C PRO A 404 5.32 -17.89 2.46
N LEU A 405 6.52 -17.52 2.94
CA LEU A 405 7.09 -18.05 4.18
C LEU A 405 6.43 -17.39 5.41
N TYR A 406 6.20 -16.08 5.37
CA TYR A 406 5.52 -15.34 6.45
C TYR A 406 4.15 -15.96 6.78
N PHE A 407 3.38 -16.37 5.76
CA PHE A 407 2.08 -17.00 5.97
C PHE A 407 2.11 -18.54 6.03
N CYS A 408 3.28 -19.15 6.23
CA CYS A 408 3.47 -20.60 6.33
C CYS A 408 2.90 -21.38 5.12
N MET A 409 2.98 -20.78 3.93
CA MET A 409 2.48 -21.38 2.68
C MET A 409 3.53 -22.31 2.08
N ALA A 410 4.80 -21.95 2.09
CA ALA A 410 5.87 -22.70 1.43
C ALA A 410 6.09 -24.10 2.04
N LYS A 411 6.60 -25.05 1.23
CA LYS A 411 7.15 -26.31 1.77
C LYS A 411 8.47 -26.03 2.49
N LYS A 412 8.85 -26.86 3.46
CA LYS A 412 10.13 -26.72 4.20
C LYS A 412 11.36 -26.60 3.28
N LYS A 413 11.42 -27.38 2.19
CA LYS A 413 12.51 -27.30 1.19
C LYS A 413 12.54 -25.95 0.46
N GLN A 414 11.37 -25.42 0.10
CA GLN A 414 11.26 -24.11 -0.55
C GLN A 414 11.70 -23.00 0.42
N ALA A 415 11.26 -23.07 1.68
CA ALA A 415 11.67 -22.11 2.69
C ALA A 415 13.17 -22.12 2.96
N ALA A 416 13.80 -23.31 3.01
CA ALA A 416 15.25 -23.43 3.15
C ALA A 416 16.02 -22.83 1.97
N ALA A 417 15.55 -23.04 0.74
CA ALA A 417 16.16 -22.45 -0.46
C ALA A 417 16.01 -20.92 -0.49
N VAL A 418 14.84 -20.38 -0.11
CA VAL A 418 14.64 -18.94 0.07
C VAL A 418 15.57 -18.39 1.14
N ALA A 419 15.65 -19.03 2.32
CA ALA A 419 16.54 -18.60 3.39
C ALA A 419 18.02 -18.57 2.95
N GLN A 420 18.45 -19.58 2.20
CA GLN A 420 19.80 -19.62 1.63
C GLN A 420 20.04 -18.45 0.67
N LYS A 421 19.12 -18.18 -0.26
CA LYS A 421 19.25 -17.04 -1.18
C LYS A 421 19.23 -15.71 -0.44
N LEU A 422 18.40 -15.57 0.60
CA LEU A 422 18.38 -14.38 1.44
C LEU A 422 19.74 -14.14 2.10
N GLN A 423 20.33 -15.17 2.71
CA GLN A 423 21.63 -15.09 3.36
C GLN A 423 22.75 -14.72 2.38
N GLN A 424 22.75 -15.32 1.18
CA GLN A 424 23.81 -15.14 0.19
C GLN A 424 23.70 -13.80 -0.55
N ASP A 425 22.49 -13.45 -0.99
CA ASP A 425 22.31 -12.38 -1.97
C ASP A 425 21.64 -11.15 -1.39
N PHE A 426 20.69 -11.30 -0.45
CA PHE A 426 19.87 -10.18 0.02
C PHE A 426 20.37 -9.55 1.32
N LEU A 427 20.99 -10.34 2.21
CA LEU A 427 21.51 -9.86 3.48
C LEU A 427 22.77 -9.02 3.25
N LYS A 428 22.73 -7.78 3.68
CA LYS A 428 23.79 -6.77 3.58
C LYS A 428 24.13 -6.24 4.98
N PRO A 429 25.18 -5.40 5.16
CA PRO A 429 25.58 -4.94 6.48
C PRO A 429 24.47 -4.28 7.30
N GLY A 430 23.55 -3.56 6.67
CA GLY A 430 22.44 -2.87 7.37
C GLY A 430 21.09 -3.60 7.33
N GLY A 431 21.04 -4.87 6.92
CA GLY A 431 19.80 -5.65 6.79
C GLY A 431 19.56 -6.19 5.38
N LEU A 432 18.32 -6.56 5.06
CA LEU A 432 17.93 -7.10 3.76
C LEU A 432 17.69 -5.98 2.73
N VAL A 433 18.31 -6.10 1.56
CA VAL A 433 18.05 -5.21 0.40
C VAL A 433 16.76 -5.57 -0.30
N THR A 434 16.04 -4.61 -0.87
CA THR A 434 14.70 -4.81 -1.46
C THR A 434 14.69 -5.74 -2.68
N THR A 435 15.63 -5.51 -3.59
CA THR A 435 15.90 -6.30 -4.79
C THR A 435 17.40 -6.39 -5.00
N LEU A 436 17.85 -7.20 -5.96
CA LEU A 436 19.26 -7.25 -6.35
C LEU A 436 19.63 -6.25 -7.46
N ASN A 437 18.64 -5.56 -8.04
CA ASN A 437 18.82 -4.63 -9.15
C ASN A 437 19.03 -3.20 -8.64
N ARG A 438 19.88 -2.43 -9.33
CA ARG A 438 20.12 -1.00 -9.06
C ARG A 438 19.53 -0.16 -10.19
N SER A 439 18.22 0.10 -10.13
CA SER A 439 17.51 0.89 -11.14
C SER A 439 17.54 2.40 -10.89
N GLY A 440 17.98 2.83 -9.70
CA GLY A 440 17.81 4.22 -9.23
C GLY A 440 16.44 4.50 -8.62
N GLN A 441 15.52 3.53 -8.65
CA GLN A 441 14.22 3.62 -7.99
C GLN A 441 14.32 3.28 -6.50
N GLN A 442 13.34 3.73 -5.72
CA GLN A 442 13.42 3.62 -4.26
C GLN A 442 13.17 2.21 -3.71
N TRP A 443 12.37 1.40 -4.39
CA TRP A 443 12.08 0.00 -4.01
C TRP A 443 13.03 -0.98 -4.71
N ASP A 444 14.32 -0.67 -4.70
CA ASP A 444 15.40 -1.46 -5.32
C ASP A 444 16.70 -1.36 -4.50
N SER A 445 17.73 -2.10 -4.89
CA SER A 445 19.08 -1.95 -4.33
C SER A 445 19.59 -0.51 -4.54
N PRO A 446 20.21 0.12 -3.52
CA PRO A 446 20.71 -0.45 -2.27
C PRO A 446 19.77 -0.34 -1.07
N ASN A 447 18.51 0.03 -1.28
CA ASN A 447 17.60 0.38 -0.20
C ASN A 447 17.03 -0.86 0.50
N GLY A 448 16.89 -0.77 1.82
CA GLY A 448 16.11 -1.67 2.66
C GLY A 448 15.01 -0.88 3.38
N TRP A 449 13.86 -1.53 3.55
CA TRP A 449 12.65 -0.94 4.11
C TRP A 449 12.17 -1.72 5.32
N ALA A 450 11.74 -1.01 6.37
CA ALA A 450 11.33 -1.59 7.65
C ALA A 450 10.28 -2.71 7.50
N PRO A 451 9.22 -2.55 6.67
CA PRO A 451 8.25 -3.62 6.40
C PRO A 451 8.91 -4.94 5.97
N LEU A 452 9.85 -4.86 5.04
CA LEU A 452 10.47 -6.05 4.45
C LEU A 452 11.46 -6.72 5.39
N GLN A 453 12.07 -5.96 6.30
CA GLN A 453 12.87 -6.53 7.39
C GLN A 453 11.99 -7.35 8.33
N TRP A 454 10.89 -6.76 8.81
CA TRP A 454 9.95 -7.46 9.68
C TRP A 454 9.40 -8.72 9.03
N MET A 455 8.92 -8.61 7.79
CA MET A 455 8.39 -9.75 7.04
C MET A 455 9.44 -10.82 6.83
N GLY A 456 10.70 -10.45 6.53
CA GLY A 456 11.83 -11.37 6.37
C GLY A 456 12.19 -12.10 7.66
N VAL A 457 12.33 -11.37 8.78
CA VAL A 457 12.62 -11.96 10.10
C VAL A 457 11.54 -12.97 10.48
N GLN A 458 10.25 -12.57 10.43
CA GLN A 458 9.16 -13.47 10.81
C GLN A 458 9.01 -14.66 9.86
N ALA A 459 9.23 -14.47 8.55
CA ALA A 459 9.27 -15.55 7.57
C ALA A 459 10.33 -16.62 7.91
N LEU A 460 11.54 -16.18 8.29
CA LEU A 460 12.62 -17.08 8.70
C LEU A 460 12.30 -17.83 10.00
N ARG A 461 11.76 -17.12 11.01
CA ARG A 461 11.33 -17.71 12.29
C ARG A 461 10.25 -18.78 12.12
N ASN A 462 9.28 -18.55 11.24
CA ASN A 462 8.20 -19.50 10.96
C ASN A 462 8.71 -20.85 10.43
N TYR A 463 9.91 -20.87 9.84
CA TYR A 463 10.57 -22.07 9.32
C TYR A 463 11.82 -22.49 10.10
N LYS A 464 12.05 -21.93 11.30
CA LYS A 464 13.16 -22.29 12.20
C LYS A 464 14.55 -21.95 11.63
N HIS A 465 14.63 -20.93 10.78
CA HIS A 465 15.89 -20.31 10.38
C HIS A 465 16.27 -19.21 11.37
N ASP A 466 16.30 -19.56 12.66
CA ASP A 466 16.36 -18.62 13.77
C ASP A 466 17.63 -17.77 13.74
N GLN A 467 18.81 -18.39 13.56
CA GLN A 467 20.09 -17.68 13.50
C GLN A 467 20.14 -16.60 12.40
N LEU A 468 19.60 -16.89 11.21
CA LEU A 468 19.56 -15.90 10.13
C LEU A 468 18.55 -14.79 10.44
N ALA A 469 17.44 -15.12 11.10
CA ALA A 469 16.45 -14.14 11.53
C ALA A 469 17.04 -13.19 12.60
N ASP A 470 17.81 -13.72 13.54
CA ASP A 470 18.58 -12.95 14.53
C ASP A 470 19.55 -12.00 13.84
N GLU A 471 20.33 -12.50 12.88
CA GLU A 471 21.31 -11.69 12.15
C GLU A 471 20.66 -10.55 11.34
N VAL A 472 19.52 -10.79 10.69
CA VAL A 472 18.76 -9.74 9.99
C VAL A 472 18.25 -8.69 10.98
N ALA A 473 17.68 -9.12 12.11
CA ALA A 473 17.14 -8.21 13.12
C ALA A 473 18.24 -7.34 13.73
N GLN A 474 19.36 -7.95 14.12
CA GLN A 474 20.52 -7.26 14.68
C GLN A 474 21.04 -6.17 13.72
N ARG A 475 21.35 -6.52 12.47
CA ARG A 475 21.87 -5.57 11.48
C ARG A 475 20.93 -4.41 11.20
N TRP A 476 19.62 -4.67 11.20
CA TRP A 476 18.63 -3.61 11.03
C TRP A 476 18.59 -2.69 12.25
N VAL A 477 18.58 -3.24 13.48
CA VAL A 477 18.59 -2.45 14.71
C VAL A 477 19.83 -1.55 14.76
N GLU A 478 21.01 -2.12 14.56
CA GLU A 478 22.30 -1.40 14.53
C GLU A 478 22.28 -0.25 13.50
N LYS A 479 21.84 -0.52 12.26
CA LYS A 479 21.73 0.53 11.22
C LYS A 479 20.83 1.68 11.65
N ASN A 480 19.73 1.39 12.34
CA ASN A 480 18.81 2.43 12.79
C ASN A 480 19.37 3.22 13.95
N GLU A 481 20.00 2.57 14.93
CA GLU A 481 20.66 3.22 16.06
C GLU A 481 21.79 4.13 15.60
N ASP A 482 22.65 3.66 14.68
CA ASP A 482 23.74 4.45 14.11
C ASP A 482 23.22 5.73 13.45
N ILE A 483 22.18 5.63 12.62
CA ILE A 483 21.60 6.80 11.95
C ILE A 483 20.93 7.72 12.96
N PHE A 484 20.23 7.17 13.96
CA PHE A 484 19.61 7.97 15.00
C PHE A 484 20.65 8.75 15.82
N HIS A 485 21.74 8.13 16.28
CA HIS A 485 22.79 8.82 17.03
C HIS A 485 23.51 9.88 16.18
N ASN A 486 23.69 9.63 14.88
CA ASN A 486 24.36 10.57 13.98
C ASN A 486 23.48 11.76 13.54
N THR A 487 22.17 11.56 13.43
CA THR A 487 21.26 12.54 12.79
C THR A 487 20.15 13.06 13.70
N GLY A 488 19.89 12.36 14.79
CA GLY A 488 18.73 12.55 15.65
C GLY A 488 17.40 12.18 15.00
N LYS A 489 17.40 11.34 13.95
CA LYS A 489 16.19 11.04 13.18
C LYS A 489 16.13 9.58 12.76
N LEU A 490 14.91 9.08 12.64
CA LEU A 490 14.60 7.84 11.92
C LEU A 490 13.98 8.19 10.56
N MET A 491 14.26 7.35 9.57
CA MET A 491 14.00 7.62 8.16
C MET A 491 12.97 6.65 7.59
N GLU A 492 12.37 7.01 6.47
CA GLU A 492 11.48 6.16 5.67
C GLU A 492 12.18 4.87 5.21
N LYS A 493 13.41 4.99 4.69
CA LYS A 493 14.23 3.89 4.14
C LYS A 493 15.73 4.11 4.39
N TYR A 494 16.50 3.03 4.26
CA TYR A 494 17.93 2.99 4.60
C TYR A 494 18.76 2.34 3.49
N ASN A 495 19.94 2.89 3.19
CA ASN A 495 20.94 2.16 2.41
C ASN A 495 21.51 1.06 3.30
N VAL A 496 21.24 -0.19 2.93
CA VAL A 496 21.66 -1.36 3.72
C VAL A 496 22.96 -1.98 3.24
N GLN A 497 23.51 -1.52 2.10
CA GLN A 497 24.80 -1.99 1.59
C GLN A 497 25.98 -1.16 2.11
N ASP A 498 25.84 0.16 2.08
CA ASP A 498 26.84 1.09 2.58
C ASP A 498 26.28 1.81 3.81
N MET A 499 26.87 1.52 4.97
CA MET A 499 26.43 2.05 6.25
C MET A 499 26.59 3.58 6.35
N ASN A 500 27.47 4.17 5.53
CA ASN A 500 27.80 5.60 5.57
C ASN A 500 26.96 6.46 4.62
N LEU A 501 26.22 5.84 3.71
CA LEU A 501 25.41 6.55 2.72
C LEU A 501 23.95 6.66 3.17
N GLN A 502 23.33 7.79 2.82
CA GLN A 502 21.89 7.96 2.92
C GLN A 502 21.19 7.16 1.83
N ALA A 503 19.96 6.71 2.14
CA ALA A 503 19.08 6.13 1.14
C ALA A 503 18.54 7.23 0.21
N GLY A 504 18.20 6.86 -1.03
CA GLY A 504 17.66 7.78 -2.02
C GLY A 504 16.90 7.05 -3.13
N GLY A 505 16.72 7.73 -4.27
CA GLY A 505 15.99 7.21 -5.42
C GLY A 505 14.48 7.46 -5.36
N GLY A 506 13.80 7.22 -6.48
CA GLY A 506 12.38 7.54 -6.65
C GLY A 506 12.12 9.02 -6.93
N GLU A 507 10.85 9.44 -6.77
CA GLU A 507 10.35 10.75 -7.20
C GLU A 507 10.46 11.85 -6.13
N TYR A 508 10.80 11.51 -4.88
CA TYR A 508 10.83 12.46 -3.78
C TYR A 508 11.99 12.18 -2.79
N PRO A 509 12.45 13.21 -2.03
CA PRO A 509 13.50 13.04 -1.02
C PRO A 509 13.12 12.07 0.09
N ASN A 510 14.11 11.46 0.76
CA ASN A 510 13.87 10.61 1.93
C ASN A 510 13.10 11.38 3.03
N GLN A 511 12.15 10.71 3.69
CA GLN A 511 11.28 11.35 4.69
C GLN A 511 11.70 11.02 6.13
N ASP A 512 11.55 12.02 7.00
CA ASP A 512 11.83 11.92 8.43
C ASP A 512 10.58 11.46 9.21
N GLY A 513 10.77 10.62 10.23
CA GLY A 513 9.70 10.19 11.12
C GLY A 513 10.02 8.86 11.79
N PHE A 514 9.87 7.69 11.17
CA PHE A 514 8.87 7.37 10.15
C PHE A 514 8.04 6.19 10.69
N GLY A 515 6.71 6.27 10.61
CA GLY A 515 5.77 5.41 11.35
C GLY A 515 6.09 3.91 11.32
N TRP A 516 6.43 3.33 10.17
CA TRP A 516 6.76 1.90 10.09
C TRP A 516 8.15 1.54 10.64
N THR A 517 9.10 2.47 10.64
CA THR A 517 10.51 2.26 11.00
C THR A 517 10.54 2.23 12.50
N ASN A 518 9.90 3.24 13.09
CA ASN A 518 9.61 3.35 14.50
C ASN A 518 8.88 2.10 14.99
N GLY A 519 7.83 1.67 14.28
CA GLY A 519 7.03 0.52 14.64
C GLY A 519 7.79 -0.81 14.63
N VAL A 520 8.52 -1.08 13.55
CA VAL A 520 9.31 -2.31 13.39
C VAL A 520 10.50 -2.33 14.34
N LEU A 521 11.21 -1.21 14.48
CA LEU A 521 12.38 -1.11 15.36
C LEU A 521 12.00 -1.38 16.82
N LEU A 522 10.97 -0.70 17.33
CA LEU A 522 10.45 -0.97 18.68
C LEU A 522 10.04 -2.42 18.83
N LYS A 523 9.35 -3.00 17.84
CA LYS A 523 8.90 -4.37 17.95
C LYS A 523 10.06 -5.36 17.98
N LEU A 524 11.08 -5.18 17.14
CA LEU A 524 12.29 -6.02 17.15
C LEU A 524 13.02 -5.92 18.48
N ILE A 525 13.26 -4.72 18.98
CA ILE A 525 13.89 -4.49 20.29
C ILE A 525 13.07 -5.14 21.42
N SER A 526 11.74 -5.04 21.38
CA SER A 526 10.88 -5.65 22.41
C SER A 526 10.94 -7.19 22.45
N LEU A 527 11.26 -7.81 21.31
CA LEU A 527 11.42 -9.27 21.18
C LEU A 527 12.85 -9.73 21.46
N HIS A 528 13.81 -8.82 21.36
CA HIS A 528 15.24 -9.04 21.49
C HIS A 528 15.91 -7.94 22.34
N PRO A 529 15.60 -7.84 23.65
CA PRO A 529 16.12 -6.77 24.50
C PRO A 529 17.66 -6.72 24.53
N GLU A 530 18.32 -7.87 24.33
CA GLU A 530 19.78 -8.01 24.25
C GLU A 530 20.43 -7.16 23.14
N LEU A 531 19.68 -6.78 22.11
CA LEU A 531 20.20 -5.96 21.00
C LEU A 531 20.51 -4.52 21.44
N LEU A 532 19.91 -4.03 22.52
CA LEU A 532 20.24 -2.72 23.10
C LEU A 532 21.53 -2.74 23.93
N ASP A 533 21.83 -3.87 24.58
CA ASP A 533 22.98 -3.96 25.48
C ASP A 533 24.31 -4.12 24.72
N MET A 534 24.26 -4.65 23.49
CA MET A 534 25.45 -4.80 22.64
C MET A 534 25.97 -3.45 22.12
N SER A 535 25.09 -2.53 21.72
CA SER A 535 25.50 -1.25 21.13
C SER A 535 26.20 -0.35 22.14
N LEU A 536 25.79 -0.32 23.41
CA LEU A 536 26.49 0.41 24.48
C LEU A 536 27.89 -0.16 24.77
N GLN A 537 28.05 -1.49 24.85
CA GLN A 537 29.35 -2.10 25.11
C GLN A 537 30.33 -1.99 23.93
N GLU A 538 29.82 -1.96 22.70
CA GLU A 538 30.64 -1.76 21.50
C GLU A 538 31.00 -0.29 21.28
N LEU A 539 30.10 0.65 21.60
CA LEU A 539 30.40 2.09 21.63
C LEU A 539 31.44 2.43 22.70
N GLU A 540 31.38 1.82 23.89
CA GLU A 540 32.40 1.97 24.93
C GLU A 540 33.76 1.41 24.52
N LYS A 541 33.79 0.36 23.69
CA LYS A 541 35.04 -0.21 23.14
C LYS A 541 35.61 0.58 21.98
N GLN A 542 34.81 1.34 21.24
CA GLN A 542 35.28 2.25 20.19
C GLN A 542 35.73 3.62 20.74
N ALA A 543 35.32 3.97 21.96
CA ALA A 543 35.74 5.17 22.68
C ALA A 543 36.99 4.98 23.55
N GLN A 544 37.59 3.78 23.56
CA GLN A 544 38.89 3.43 24.17
C GLN A 544 39.93 3.17 23.10
#